data_AF-A0A971W3J2-F1
#
_entry.id   AF-A0A971W3J2-F1
#
_cell.length_a   1.000
_cell.length_b   1.000
_cell.length_c   1.000
_cell.angle_alpha   90.00
_cell.angle_beta   90.00
_cell.angle_gamma   90.00
#
_symmetry.space_group_name_H-M   'P 1'
#
loop_
_entity.id
_entity.type
_entity.pdbx_description
1 polymer ?
#
loop_
_entity_poly.entity_id
_entity_poly.type
_entity_poly.pdbx_seq_one_letter_code
_entity_poly.pdbx_strand_id
1 'polypeptide(L)'
;QVRIFSLLPPKRVKMILVGLEFDQQGRRFADMDLYYRNRKVEYNALGVGTKRESRAKLAADMRDKILAGLSEESRRKFLDMEEKLSRRGR
;
A
#
# COMPACT_ATOMS: atom_id res chain seq x y z
N GLN A 1 -12.55 -6.40 10.29
CA GLN A 1 -11.42 -7.21 9.79
C GLN A 1 -11.75 -7.68 8.38
N VAL A 2 -10.87 -7.44 7.39
CA VAL A 2 -11.03 -7.95 6.02
C VAL A 2 -10.22 -9.22 5.87
N ARG A 3 -10.81 -10.29 5.32
CA ARG A 3 -10.10 -11.53 4.98
C ARG A 3 -9.94 -11.60 3.47
N ILE A 4 -8.72 -11.82 3.01
CA ILE A 4 -8.39 -11.98 1.60
C ILE A 4 -7.80 -13.37 1.38
N PHE A 5 -8.26 -14.04 0.33
CA PHE A 5 -7.62 -15.25 -0.19
C PHE A 5 -6.76 -14.83 -1.37
N SER A 6 -5.48 -15.18 -1.32
CA SER A 6 -4.52 -14.79 -2.34
C SER A 6 -3.49 -15.89 -2.55
N LEU A 7 -3.08 -16.07 -3.80
CA LEU A 7 -1.92 -16.89 -4.17
C LEU A 7 -0.60 -16.15 -3.95
N LEU A 8 -0.65 -14.86 -3.59
CA LEU A 8 0.53 -14.06 -3.34
C LEU A 8 1.15 -14.39 -1.98
N PRO A 9 2.49 -14.52 -1.89
CA PRO A 9 3.18 -14.63 -0.62
C PRO A 9 2.87 -13.42 0.29
N PRO A 10 2.83 -13.59 1.62
CA PRO A 10 2.52 -12.51 2.56
C PRO A 10 3.39 -11.27 2.38
N LYS A 11 4.68 -11.46 2.03
CA LYS A 11 5.61 -10.35 1.74
C LYS A 11 5.14 -9.47 0.58
N ARG A 12 4.66 -10.09 -0.51
CA ARG A 12 4.14 -9.35 -1.68
C ARG A 12 2.85 -8.61 -1.32
N VAL A 13 1.96 -9.25 -0.56
CA VAL A 13 0.72 -8.59 -0.09
C VAL A 13 1.07 -7.39 0.79
N LYS A 14 2.02 -7.51 1.73
CA LYS A 14 2.42 -6.39 2.59
C LYS A 14 3.00 -5.23 1.78
N MET A 15 3.79 -5.50 0.73
CA MET A 15 4.28 -4.46 -0.18
C MET A 15 3.15 -3.71 -0.90
N ILE A 16 2.12 -4.44 -1.35
CA ILE A 16 0.95 -3.82 -1.98
C ILE A 16 0.25 -2.91 -0.98
N LEU A 17 -0.02 -3.38 0.23
CA LEU A 17 -0.64 -2.57 1.28
C LEU A 17 0.19 -1.32 1.57
N VAL A 18 1.51 -1.43 1.70
CA VAL A 18 2.39 -0.26 1.92
C VAL A 18 2.24 0.76 0.79
N GLY A 19 2.19 0.36 -0.48
CA GLY A 19 1.98 1.29 -1.60
C GLY A 19 0.59 1.95 -1.60
N LEU A 20 -0.41 1.31 -1.00
CA LEU A 20 -1.78 1.80 -0.88
C LEU A 20 -2.01 2.70 0.35
N GLU A 21 -1.10 2.73 1.32
CA GLU A 21 -1.22 3.57 2.53
C GLU A 21 -0.95 5.06 2.27
N PHE A 22 -0.25 5.38 1.18
CA PHE A 22 0.30 6.70 0.89
C PHE A 22 -0.27 7.29 -0.40
N ASP A 23 -0.50 8.59 -0.39
CA ASP A 23 -0.88 9.35 -1.59
C ASP A 23 0.35 9.71 -2.45
N GLN A 24 0.10 10.39 -3.58
CA GLN A 24 1.16 10.86 -4.47
C GLN A 24 2.12 11.88 -3.82
N GLN A 25 1.70 12.53 -2.73
CA GLN A 25 2.52 13.49 -1.98
C GLN A 25 3.28 12.82 -0.83
N GLY A 26 3.21 11.48 -0.71
CA GLY A 26 3.84 10.73 0.37
C GLY A 26 3.14 10.92 1.72
N ARG A 27 1.92 11.45 1.75
CA ARG A 27 1.11 11.54 2.97
C ARG A 27 0.39 10.22 3.18
N ARG A 28 0.54 9.69 4.39
CA ARG A 28 -0.15 8.47 4.82
C ARG A 28 -1.61 8.80 5.14
N PHE A 29 -2.56 8.15 4.46
CA PHE A 29 -3.99 8.34 4.70
C PHE A 29 -4.67 7.08 5.26
N ALA A 30 -3.99 5.94 5.27
CA ALA A 30 -4.48 4.69 5.82
C ALA A 30 -3.37 3.94 6.58
N ASP A 31 -3.77 3.11 7.56
CA ASP A 31 -2.90 2.15 8.24
C ASP A 31 -3.43 0.75 7.97
N MET A 32 -2.63 -0.09 7.31
CA MET A 32 -3.03 -1.44 6.91
C MET A 32 -2.10 -2.49 7.50
N ASP A 33 -2.62 -3.19 8.50
CA ASP A 33 -1.97 -4.34 9.10
C ASP A 33 -2.31 -5.64 8.39
N LEU A 34 -1.26 -6.37 8.02
CA LEU A 34 -1.38 -7.70 7.44
C LEU A 34 -1.16 -8.75 8.52
N TYR A 35 -2.15 -9.60 8.72
CA TYR A 35 -2.02 -10.80 9.55
C TYR A 35 -2.01 -12.03 8.66
N TYR A 36 -1.00 -12.89 8.83
CA TYR A 36 -0.89 -14.18 8.17
C TYR A 36 -0.68 -15.27 9.24
N ARG A 37 -1.54 -16.29 9.25
CA ARG A 37 -1.53 -17.37 10.27
C ARG A 37 -1.45 -16.82 11.70
N ASN A 38 -2.33 -15.88 12.03
CA ASN A 38 -2.42 -15.20 13.33
C ASN A 38 -1.16 -14.44 13.77
N ARG A 39 -0.24 -14.14 12.85
CA ARG A 39 0.95 -13.32 13.11
C ARG A 39 0.93 -12.07 12.26
N LYS A 40 1.24 -10.93 12.87
CA LYS A 40 1.42 -9.66 12.16
C LYS A 40 2.67 -9.77 11.29
N VAL A 41 2.52 -9.41 10.02
CA VAL A 41 3.64 -9.30 9.08
C VAL A 41 4.22 -7.90 9.22
N GLU A 42 5.31 -7.83 9.97
CA GLU A 42 6.00 -6.58 10.26
C GLU A 42 6.62 -5.96 9.01
N TYR A 43 6.72 -4.64 9.00
CA TYR A 43 7.37 -3.89 7.93
C TYR A 43 8.85 -4.31 7.75
N ASN A 44 9.55 -4.60 8.86
CA ASN A 44 10.96 -5.02 8.82
C ASN A 44 11.17 -6.34 8.06
N ALA A 45 10.13 -7.17 7.91
CA ALA A 45 10.19 -8.38 7.10
C ALA A 45 10.35 -8.08 5.58
N LEU A 46 10.18 -6.83 5.16
CA LEU A 46 10.39 -6.41 3.78
C LEU A 46 11.88 -6.34 3.41
N GLY A 47 12.80 -6.33 4.39
CA GLY A 47 14.24 -6.23 4.16
C GLY A 47 14.70 -4.81 3.77
N VAL A 48 13.89 -3.81 4.10
CA VAL A 48 14.16 -2.39 3.79
C VAL A 48 14.58 -1.70 5.07
N GLY A 49 15.58 -0.81 4.98
CA GLY A 49 16.15 -0.11 6.13
C GLY A 49 15.11 0.56 7.03
N THR A 50 15.43 0.68 8.31
CA THR A 50 14.49 1.13 9.36
C THR A 50 14.15 2.61 9.29
N LYS A 51 14.84 3.41 8.46
CA LYS A 51 14.68 4.87 8.38
C LYS A 51 13.33 5.27 7.77
N ARG A 52 12.73 6.34 8.29
CA ARG A 52 11.42 6.85 7.84
C ARG A 52 11.42 7.31 6.38
N GLU A 53 12.49 7.96 5.93
CA GLU A 53 12.68 8.34 4.52
C GLU A 53 12.71 7.13 3.59
N SER A 54 13.37 6.04 3.99
CA SER A 54 13.34 4.81 3.19
C SER A 54 11.95 4.17 3.14
N ARG A 55 11.06 4.47 4.09
CA ARG A 55 9.67 3.99 4.05
C ARG A 55 8.80 4.75 3.08
N ALA A 56 8.86 6.08 3.11
CA ALA A 56 8.12 6.92 2.18
C ALA A 56 8.56 6.65 0.73
N LYS A 57 9.88 6.53 0.51
CA LYS A 57 10.44 6.16 -0.79
C LYS A 57 9.99 4.77 -1.25
N LEU A 58 10.07 3.76 -0.38
CA LEU A 58 9.58 2.42 -0.72
C LEU A 58 8.09 2.43 -1.07
N ALA A 59 7.27 3.16 -0.30
CA ALA A 59 5.85 3.26 -0.57
C ALA A 59 5.58 3.90 -1.93
N ALA A 60 6.29 4.97 -2.28
CA ALA A 60 6.23 5.57 -3.62
C ALA A 60 6.63 4.57 -4.71
N ASP A 61 7.76 3.89 -4.56
CA ASP A 61 8.23 2.89 -5.53
C ASP A 61 7.22 1.72 -5.69
N MET A 62 6.58 1.29 -4.60
CA MET A 62 5.56 0.23 -4.65
C MET A 62 4.28 0.73 -5.31
N ARG A 63 3.88 1.96 -5.02
CA ARG A 63 2.71 2.61 -5.61
C ARG A 63 2.86 2.74 -7.12
N ASP A 64 4.02 3.18 -7.60
CA ASP A 64 4.29 3.30 -9.04
C ASP A 64 4.20 1.94 -9.72
N LYS A 65 4.72 0.88 -9.09
CA LYS A 65 4.59 -0.49 -9.60
C LYS A 65 3.14 -0.98 -9.61
N ILE A 66 2.34 -0.65 -8.59
CA ILE A 66 0.92 -0.97 -8.57
C ILE A 66 0.23 -0.28 -9.74
N LEU A 67 0.38 1.04 -9.87
CA LEU A 67 -0.27 1.83 -10.91
C LEU A 67 0.14 1.41 -12.31
N ALA A 68 1.41 1.08 -12.53
CA ALA A 68 1.91 0.59 -13.82
C ALA A 68 1.34 -0.80 -14.18
N GLY A 69 0.93 -1.60 -13.20
CA GLY A 69 0.33 -2.91 -13.40
C GLY A 69 -1.19 -2.89 -13.58
N LEU A 70 -1.84 -1.73 -13.42
CA LEU A 70 -3.29 -1.58 -13.58
C LEU A 70 -3.65 -1.27 -15.04
N SER A 71 -4.83 -1.75 -15.47
CA SER A 71 -5.44 -1.24 -16.70
C SER A 71 -5.80 0.24 -16.53
N GLU A 72 -5.90 0.99 -17.63
CA GLU A 72 -6.30 2.41 -17.60
C GLU A 72 -7.63 2.63 -16.86
N GLU A 73 -8.61 1.75 -17.05
CA GLU A 73 -9.89 1.81 -16.34
C GLU A 73 -9.71 1.64 -14.82
N SER A 74 -8.89 0.66 -14.41
CA SER A 74 -8.64 0.37 -12.99
C SER A 74 -7.83 1.50 -12.34
N ARG A 75 -6.86 2.05 -13.06
CA ARG A 75 -6.07 3.20 -12.65
C ARG A 75 -6.95 4.44 -12.47
N ARG A 76 -7.87 4.70 -13.40
CA ARG A 76 -8.84 5.79 -13.29
C ARG A 76 -9.75 5.63 -12.08
N LYS A 77 -10.31 4.42 -11.87
CA LYS A 77 -11.12 4.11 -10.68
C LYS A 77 -10.33 4.30 -9.38
N PHE A 78 -9.06 3.88 -9.36
CA PHE A 78 -8.19 4.05 -8.21
C PHE A 78 -7.98 5.52 -7.85
N LEU A 79 -7.63 6.36 -8.82
CA LEU A 79 -7.41 7.80 -8.60
C LEU A 79 -8.69 8.53 -8.18
N ASP A 80 -9.86 8.14 -8.73
CA ASP A 80 -11.16 8.70 -8.31
C ASP A 80 -11.49 8.36 -6.84
N MET A 81 -11.17 7.13 -6.39
CA MET A 81 -11.31 6.76 -4.98
C MET A 81 -10.40 7.60 -4.07
N GLU A 82 -9.15 7.85 -4.48
CA GLU A 82 -8.23 8.69 -3.71
C GLU A 82 -8.65 10.16 -3.65
N GLU A 83 -9.15 10.70 -4.76
CA GLU A 83 -9.66 12.07 -4.79
C GLU A 83 -10.82 12.25 -3.81
N LYS A 84 -11.72 11.25 -3.72
CA LYS A 84 -12.80 11.21 -2.73
C LYS A 84 -12.29 11.16 -1.29
N LEU A 85 -11.20 10.43 -1.04
CA LEU A 85 -10.57 10.37 0.29
C LEU A 85 -9.92 11.73 0.66
N SER A 86 -9.23 12.36 -0.28
CA SER A 86 -8.59 13.68 -0.09
C SER A 86 -9.62 14.78 0.25
N ARG A 87 -10.80 14.73 -0.36
CA ARG A 87 -11.90 15.68 -0.10
C ARG A 87 -12.59 15.48 1.24
N ARG A 88 -12.66 14.23 1.75
CA ARG A 88 -13.30 13.90 3.04
C ARG A 88 -12.38 14.11 4.25
N GLY A 89 -11.07 14.20 4.05
CA GLY A 89 -10.08 14.45 5.10
C GLY A 89 -9.86 15.94 5.44
N ARG A 90 -10.75 16.84 5.00
CA ARG A 90 -10.79 18.26 5.40
C ARG A 90 -11.98 18.52 6.32
#